data_AF-Q16S34-F1
#
_entry.id   AF-Q16S34-F1
#
_cell.length_a   1.000
_cell.length_b   1.000
_cell.length_c   1.000
_cell.angle_alpha   90.00
_cell.angle_beta   90.00
_cell.angle_gamma   90.00
#
_symmetry.space_group_name_H-M   'P 1'
#
loop_
_entity.id
_entity.type
_entity.pdbx_description
1 polymer ?
#
loop_
_entity_poly.entity_id
_entity_poly.type
_entity_poly.pdbx_seq_one_letter_code
_entity_poly.pdbx_strand_id
1 'polypeptide(L)'
;MELKTCCIILPLLCTLTSYAEALDHAAILKSPNELQLECSKYLPSIDVSQNVDCYDRCIGLVGRFWNDSIGRPAQTIARYYQPDTGSQDHITRTDQCLCEKVLTVPRNAYCQRASSGLQCYLDNYGQLLTGTPQFVPVTEIRAAQIFWDCAQMLQISRDRLTQIFKDGYNKTSEGRCLIRCFLVRAGLYSDRQGPNIGRFAVQCEGYTAEYEQAVVSCYDRLKKESLDSCSLATRTMDECIQGNQFSSSDIDGLEKLEVQ
;
A
#
# COMPACT_ATOMS: atom_id res chain seq x y z
N MET A 1 -61.20 -22.36 -25.42
CA MET A 1 -61.77 -21.23 -24.65
C MET A 1 -60.68 -20.75 -23.73
N GLU A 2 -60.26 -19.50 -23.92
CA GLU A 2 -59.09 -18.87 -23.29
C GLU A 2 -59.12 -18.98 -21.76
N LEU A 3 -58.01 -19.42 -21.18
CA LEU A 3 -57.77 -19.31 -19.75
C LEU A 3 -56.83 -18.13 -19.50
N LYS A 4 -57.40 -17.18 -18.77
CA LYS A 4 -56.93 -15.83 -18.50
C LYS A 4 -55.61 -15.79 -17.72
N THR A 5 -54.80 -14.85 -18.16
CA THR A 5 -53.84 -14.03 -17.42
C THR A 5 -54.07 -13.97 -15.91
N CYS A 6 -53.07 -14.39 -15.12
CA CYS A 6 -52.97 -14.07 -13.71
C CYS A 6 -51.54 -13.60 -13.41
N CYS A 7 -51.43 -12.31 -13.06
CA CYS A 7 -50.38 -11.64 -12.27
C CYS A 7 -48.93 -11.96 -12.62
N ILE A 8 -48.25 -11.14 -13.43
CA ILE A 8 -47.52 -9.95 -12.96
C ILE A 8 -47.04 -10.11 -11.51
N ILE A 9 -45.96 -10.87 -11.32
CA ILE A 9 -44.98 -10.57 -10.29
C ILE A 9 -43.70 -10.23 -11.05
N LEU A 10 -43.50 -8.93 -11.28
CA LEU A 10 -42.17 -8.40 -11.57
C LEU A 10 -41.22 -8.96 -10.51
N PRO A 11 -40.10 -9.61 -10.87
CA PRO A 11 -39.02 -9.80 -9.92
C PRO A 11 -38.44 -8.41 -9.63
N LEU A 12 -38.95 -7.84 -8.55
CA LEU A 12 -38.38 -6.70 -7.86
C LEU A 12 -36.92 -7.02 -7.54
N LEU A 13 -36.01 -6.22 -8.10
CA LEU A 13 -34.67 -5.93 -7.58
C LEU A 13 -33.90 -7.13 -7.01
N CYS A 14 -33.28 -7.92 -7.89
CA CYS A 14 -31.93 -8.41 -7.60
C CYS A 14 -30.92 -7.43 -8.18
N THR A 15 -30.96 -6.17 -7.74
CA THR A 15 -29.69 -5.45 -7.59
C THR A 15 -28.97 -6.15 -6.45
N LEU A 16 -28.35 -7.29 -6.76
CA LEU A 16 -27.13 -7.68 -6.11
C LEU A 16 -26.20 -6.51 -6.42
N THR A 17 -26.25 -5.45 -5.61
CA THR A 17 -25.10 -4.58 -5.41
C THR A 17 -24.00 -5.57 -5.24
N SER A 18 -23.08 -5.56 -6.22
CA SER A 18 -21.82 -6.24 -6.13
C SER A 18 -21.44 -6.20 -4.66
N TYR A 19 -21.35 -7.38 -4.04
CA TYR A 19 -20.49 -7.51 -2.89
C TYR A 19 -19.15 -7.02 -3.43
N ALA A 20 -18.90 -5.72 -3.28
CA ALA A 20 -17.57 -5.17 -3.38
C ALA A 20 -16.90 -5.95 -2.26
N GLU A 21 -16.19 -7.00 -2.63
CA GLU A 21 -15.45 -7.85 -1.71
C GLU A 21 -14.40 -6.94 -1.06
N ALA A 22 -14.84 -6.20 -0.06
CA ALA A 22 -14.02 -5.57 0.95
C ALA A 22 -13.52 -6.69 1.87
N LEU A 23 -12.74 -7.61 1.29
CA LEU A 23 -11.90 -8.50 2.07
C LEU A 23 -10.44 -8.11 1.84
N ASP A 24 -10.16 -6.82 2.05
CA ASP A 24 -8.81 -6.27 2.26
C ASP A 24 -8.30 -6.71 3.66
N HIS A 25 -8.13 -8.01 3.85
CA HIS A 25 -7.96 -8.65 5.16
C HIS A 25 -6.63 -8.35 5.86
N ALA A 26 -6.56 -7.17 6.49
CA ALA A 26 -5.43 -6.58 7.21
C ALA A 26 -4.77 -5.40 6.49
N ALA A 27 -5.17 -5.08 5.25
CA ALA A 27 -4.73 -3.85 4.60
C ALA A 27 -5.22 -2.64 5.41
N ILE A 28 -4.32 -1.69 5.64
CA ILE A 28 -4.66 -0.45 6.32
C ILE A 28 -4.92 0.60 5.26
N LEU A 29 -6.14 1.11 5.23
CA LEU A 29 -6.54 2.25 4.41
C LEU A 29 -6.81 3.42 5.34
N LYS A 30 -6.23 4.58 5.05
CA LYS A 30 -6.47 5.82 5.80
C LYS A 30 -6.50 7.00 4.86
N SER A 31 -7.51 7.85 5.02
CA SER A 31 -7.62 9.17 4.41
C SER A 31 -6.82 10.20 5.21
N PRO A 32 -6.50 11.38 4.63
CA PRO A 32 -5.89 12.47 5.38
C PRO A 32 -6.67 12.86 6.64
N ASN A 33 -8.01 12.85 6.58
CA ASN A 33 -8.86 13.10 7.75
C ASN A 33 -8.69 12.03 8.84
N GLU A 34 -8.60 10.75 8.46
CA GLU A 34 -8.38 9.66 9.44
C GLU A 34 -6.96 9.71 10.04
N LEU A 35 -5.95 10.07 9.24
CA LEU A 35 -4.59 10.30 9.73
C LEU A 35 -4.56 11.45 10.75
N GLN A 36 -5.23 12.56 10.44
CA GLN A 36 -5.44 13.69 11.34
C GLN A 36 -6.12 13.19 12.64
N LEU A 37 -7.31 12.61 12.56
CA LEU A 37 -8.04 12.10 13.73
C LEU A 37 -7.29 11.08 14.58
N GLU A 38 -6.37 10.30 13.98
CA GLU A 38 -5.50 9.41 14.73
C GLU A 38 -4.38 10.16 15.45
N CYS A 39 -3.69 11.08 14.76
CA CYS A 39 -2.61 11.87 15.34
C CYS A 39 -3.07 12.79 16.48
N SER A 40 -4.32 13.28 16.44
CA SER A 40 -4.89 14.06 17.55
C SER A 40 -5.10 13.25 18.83
N LYS A 41 -5.10 11.91 18.75
CA LYS A 41 -5.14 11.03 19.93
C LYS A 41 -3.77 10.81 20.56
N TYR A 42 -2.71 10.91 19.76
CA TYR A 42 -1.33 10.67 20.23
C TYR A 42 -0.65 11.94 20.71
N LEU A 43 -0.90 13.06 20.04
CA LEU A 43 -0.30 14.35 20.36
C LEU A 43 -1.12 15.07 21.43
N PRO A 44 -0.47 15.76 22.37
CA PRO A 44 -1.19 16.57 23.35
C PRO A 44 -2.02 17.63 22.62
N SER A 45 -3.14 18.03 23.22
CA SER A 45 -3.88 19.23 22.80
C SER A 45 -3.00 20.46 23.02
N ILE A 46 -2.13 20.77 22.05
CA ILE A 46 -1.22 21.92 22.00
C ILE A 46 -0.54 22.16 23.36
N ASP A 47 0.60 21.49 23.62
CA ASP A 47 1.48 21.98 24.68
C ASP A 47 2.16 23.26 24.15
N VAL A 48 1.62 24.40 24.58
CA VAL A 48 2.06 25.76 24.21
C VAL A 48 3.56 25.97 24.53
N SER A 49 4.15 25.13 25.38
CA SER A 49 5.52 25.32 25.88
C SER A 49 6.63 25.12 24.85
N GLN A 50 6.41 24.39 23.75
CA GLN A 50 7.47 24.12 22.76
C GLN A 50 7.30 24.83 21.41
N ASN A 51 6.18 25.53 21.16
CA ASN A 51 5.94 26.33 19.94
C ASN A 51 6.24 25.64 18.59
N VAL A 52 6.34 24.30 18.57
CA VAL A 52 6.63 23.49 17.39
C VAL A 52 5.50 22.50 17.22
N ASP A 53 4.67 22.75 16.22
CA ASP A 53 3.61 21.83 15.82
C ASP A 53 4.22 20.61 15.12
N CYS A 54 4.02 19.42 15.68
CA CYS A 54 4.52 18.15 15.14
C CYS A 54 3.41 17.32 14.49
N TYR A 55 2.26 17.92 14.22
CA TYR A 55 1.11 17.22 13.65
C TYR A 55 1.39 16.64 12.27
N ASP A 56 1.95 17.44 11.36
CA ASP A 56 2.31 17.01 10.01
C ASP A 56 3.37 15.90 10.01
N ARG A 57 4.30 15.95 10.97
CA ARG A 57 5.25 14.85 11.19
C ARG A 57 4.53 13.57 11.61
N CYS A 58 3.56 13.66 12.54
CA CYS A 58 2.77 12.50 12.93
C CYS A 58 1.98 11.92 11.75
N ILE A 59 1.30 12.76 10.97
CA ILE A 59 0.55 12.33 9.77
C ILE A 59 1.49 11.58 8.81
N GLY A 60 2.69 12.11 8.57
CA GLY A 60 3.67 11.47 7.70
C GLY A 60 4.19 10.12 8.24
N LEU A 61 4.38 10.00 9.55
CA LEU A 61 4.80 8.75 10.18
C LEU A 61 3.70 7.68 10.15
N VAL A 62 2.46 8.05 10.48
CA VAL A 62 1.31 7.14 10.49
C VAL A 62 0.93 6.76 9.05
N GLY A 63 0.96 7.72 8.13
CA GLY A 63 0.73 7.53 6.70
C GLY A 63 1.93 6.93 5.96
N ARG A 64 3.07 6.69 6.63
CA ARG A 64 4.28 6.07 6.07
C ARG A 64 4.79 6.72 4.78
N PHE A 65 4.72 8.04 4.73
CA PHE A 65 5.39 8.83 3.70
C PHE A 65 6.46 9.77 4.29
N TRP A 66 6.71 9.70 5.61
CA TRP A 66 7.78 10.42 6.28
C TRP A 66 8.66 9.47 7.10
N ASN A 67 9.96 9.72 7.08
CA ASN A 67 10.96 9.07 7.93
C ASN A 67 11.98 10.13 8.37
N ASP A 68 12.21 10.29 9.68
CA ASP A 68 13.14 11.29 10.22
C ASP A 68 14.58 11.10 9.71
N SER A 69 14.97 9.86 9.39
CA SER A 69 16.30 9.55 8.84
C SER A 69 16.47 10.07 7.42
N ILE A 70 15.38 10.12 6.64
CA ILE A 70 15.35 10.68 5.29
C ILE A 70 15.18 12.21 5.36
N GLY A 71 14.32 12.69 6.26
CA GLY A 71 14.10 14.11 6.51
C GLY A 71 13.41 14.86 5.36
N ARG A 72 12.71 14.15 4.46
CA ARG A 72 11.80 14.70 3.44
C ARG A 72 10.63 13.73 3.21
N PRO A 73 9.47 14.19 2.72
CA PRO A 73 8.39 13.28 2.33
C PRO A 73 8.84 12.37 1.18
N ALA A 74 8.41 11.10 1.22
CA ALA A 74 8.52 10.18 0.11
C ALA A 74 7.51 10.57 -0.98
N GLN A 75 7.83 10.24 -2.24
CA GLN A 75 6.93 10.50 -3.37
C GLN A 75 5.56 9.85 -3.22
N THR A 76 5.43 8.78 -2.41
CA THR A 76 4.15 8.12 -2.11
C THR A 76 3.09 9.05 -1.56
N ILE A 77 3.44 10.18 -0.94
CA ILE A 77 2.45 11.14 -0.45
C ILE A 77 1.51 11.61 -1.57
N ALA A 78 1.97 11.61 -2.83
CA ALA A 78 1.19 11.95 -4.02
C ALA A 78 -0.13 11.18 -4.14
N ARG A 79 -0.23 9.95 -3.60
CA ARG A 79 -1.47 9.16 -3.61
C ARG A 79 -2.65 9.84 -2.90
N TYR A 80 -2.37 10.81 -2.05
CA TYR A 80 -3.38 11.62 -1.36
C TYR A 80 -3.86 12.82 -2.16
N TYR A 81 -3.33 13.04 -3.36
CA TYR A 81 -3.60 14.23 -4.16
C TYR A 81 -4.20 13.85 -5.50
N GLN A 82 -5.11 14.69 -5.99
CA GLN A 82 -5.48 14.75 -7.40
C GLN A 82 -4.55 15.77 -8.07
N PRO A 83 -3.66 15.35 -9.00
CA PRO A 83 -2.76 16.27 -9.68
C PRO A 83 -3.49 17.36 -10.47
N ASP A 84 -2.91 18.56 -10.52
CA ASP A 84 -3.38 19.64 -11.39
C ASP A 84 -3.36 19.17 -12.86
N THR A 85 -4.49 19.29 -13.55
CA THR A 85 -4.71 18.74 -14.91
C THR A 85 -3.91 19.44 -16.02
N GLY A 86 -3.15 20.50 -15.69
CA GLY A 86 -2.55 21.40 -16.68
C GLY A 86 -1.25 20.92 -17.32
N SER A 87 -0.38 20.17 -16.62
CA SER A 87 0.83 19.51 -17.15
C SER A 87 1.61 18.80 -16.01
N GLN A 88 2.62 17.99 -16.35
CA GLN A 88 3.58 17.38 -15.40
C GLN A 88 4.38 18.40 -14.56
N ASP A 89 4.17 19.71 -14.76
CA ASP A 89 4.83 20.79 -14.03
C ASP A 89 4.62 20.73 -12.51
N HIS A 90 3.51 20.14 -12.03
CA HIS A 90 3.26 19.99 -10.60
C HIS A 90 4.34 19.18 -9.85
N ILE A 91 4.93 18.15 -10.49
CA ILE A 91 6.04 17.38 -9.92
C ILE A 91 7.27 18.28 -9.79
N THR A 92 7.67 18.93 -10.87
CA THR A 92 8.84 19.82 -10.92
C THR A 92 8.73 20.96 -9.91
N ARG A 93 7.56 21.63 -9.84
CA ARG A 93 7.30 22.70 -8.86
C ARG A 93 7.39 22.19 -7.42
N THR A 94 6.84 21.00 -7.16
CA THR A 94 6.89 20.39 -5.82
C THR A 94 8.33 20.06 -5.43
N ASP A 95 9.10 19.44 -6.32
CA ASP A 95 10.51 19.10 -6.08
C ASP A 95 11.37 20.35 -5.86
N GLN A 96 11.17 21.40 -6.64
CA GLN A 96 11.82 22.69 -6.43
C GLN A 96 11.48 23.26 -5.05
N CYS A 97 10.21 23.28 -4.66
CA CYS A 97 9.79 23.72 -3.33
C CYS A 97 10.45 22.90 -2.21
N LEU A 98 10.51 21.57 -2.34
CA LEU A 98 11.17 20.71 -1.35
C LEU A 98 12.65 21.07 -1.19
N CYS A 99 13.34 21.37 -2.29
CA CYS A 99 14.74 21.80 -2.25
C CYS A 99 14.91 23.14 -1.53
N GLU A 100 14.03 24.11 -1.78
CA GLU A 100 14.11 25.45 -1.21
C GLU A 100 13.64 25.52 0.26
N LYS A 101 12.63 24.73 0.64
CA LYS A 101 11.91 24.86 1.93
C LYS A 101 12.21 23.75 2.94
N VAL A 102 12.66 22.57 2.49
CA VAL A 102 12.95 21.44 3.37
C VAL A 102 14.46 21.28 3.55
N LEU A 103 15.26 21.38 2.49
CA LEU A 103 16.72 21.18 2.60
C LEU A 103 17.43 22.32 3.31
N THR A 104 16.84 23.51 3.34
CA THR A 104 17.36 24.70 4.05
C THR A 104 17.12 24.67 5.57
N VAL A 105 16.23 23.79 6.04
CA VAL A 105 15.90 23.62 7.46
C VAL A 105 16.87 22.61 8.12
N PRO A 106 17.37 22.84 9.35
CA PRO A 106 18.28 21.90 10.04
C PRO A 106 17.75 20.46 10.07
N ARG A 107 18.61 19.46 9.83
CA ARG A 107 18.21 18.04 9.70
C ARG A 107 17.47 17.48 10.93
N ASN A 108 17.76 17.99 12.12
CA ASN A 108 17.13 17.58 13.37
C ASN A 108 15.82 18.33 13.69
N ALA A 109 15.45 19.35 12.91
CA ALA A 109 14.18 20.07 13.06
C ALA A 109 13.04 19.29 12.37
N TYR A 110 12.79 18.06 12.81
CA TYR A 110 11.93 17.09 12.12
C TYR A 110 10.51 17.62 11.86
N CYS A 111 9.90 18.26 12.85
CA CYS A 111 8.53 18.76 12.74
C CYS A 111 8.41 19.92 11.74
N GLN A 112 9.38 20.84 11.76
CA GLN A 112 9.45 21.93 10.79
C GLN A 112 9.68 21.39 9.36
N ARG A 113 10.61 20.44 9.19
CA ARG A 113 10.86 19.83 7.87
C ARG A 113 9.65 19.09 7.33
N ALA A 114 8.92 18.37 8.18
CA ALA A 114 7.69 17.67 7.80
C ALA A 114 6.61 18.66 7.36
N SER A 115 6.39 19.72 8.15
CA SER A 115 5.39 20.75 7.85
C SER A 115 5.73 21.50 6.55
N SER A 116 6.98 21.92 6.37
CA SER A 116 7.46 22.51 5.11
C SER A 116 7.27 21.57 3.93
N GLY A 117 7.52 20.28 4.12
CA GLY A 117 7.35 19.26 3.09
C GLY A 117 5.89 19.08 2.67
N LEU A 118 4.97 18.99 3.64
CA LEU A 118 3.54 18.90 3.37
C LEU A 118 3.00 20.15 2.67
N GLN A 119 3.45 21.33 3.11
CA GLN A 119 3.09 22.59 2.50
C GLN A 119 3.51 22.64 1.01
N CYS A 120 4.70 22.14 0.67
CA CYS A 120 5.12 22.08 -0.73
C CYS A 120 4.16 21.26 -1.61
N TYR A 121 3.63 20.14 -1.11
CA TYR A 121 2.64 19.35 -1.84
C TYR A 121 1.28 20.05 -1.93
N LEU A 122 0.82 20.67 -0.83
CA LEU A 122 -0.42 21.45 -0.82
C LEU A 122 -0.39 22.62 -1.82
N ASP A 123 0.75 23.28 -1.95
CA ASP A 123 0.88 24.48 -2.80
C ASP A 123 1.11 24.15 -4.29
N ASN A 124 1.74 23.01 -4.59
CA ASN A 124 2.28 22.77 -5.94
C ASN A 124 1.81 21.48 -6.61
N TYR A 125 1.30 20.49 -5.87
CA TYR A 125 1.02 19.17 -6.43
C TYR A 125 -0.41 19.07 -6.99
N GLY A 126 -1.39 19.60 -6.26
CA GLY A 126 -2.80 19.62 -6.66
C GLY A 126 -3.74 19.54 -5.46
N GLN A 127 -4.96 19.05 -5.69
CA GLN A 127 -6.00 19.02 -4.66
C GLN A 127 -5.81 17.83 -3.70
N LEU A 128 -5.71 18.11 -2.39
CA LEU A 128 -5.71 17.06 -1.36
C LEU A 128 -7.08 16.36 -1.28
N LEU A 129 -7.09 15.04 -1.40
CA LEU A 129 -8.26 14.17 -1.29
C LEU A 129 -8.53 13.81 0.18
N THR A 130 -9.09 14.76 0.94
CA THR A 130 -9.21 14.67 2.41
C THR A 130 -10.01 13.48 2.94
N GLY A 131 -11.02 13.03 2.20
CA GLY A 131 -11.94 11.96 2.59
C GLY A 131 -11.72 10.61 1.91
N THR A 132 -10.73 10.48 1.02
CA THR A 132 -10.50 9.25 0.25
C THR A 132 -9.43 8.38 0.93
N PRO A 133 -9.77 7.19 1.46
CA PRO A 133 -8.79 6.33 2.10
C PRO A 133 -7.76 5.79 1.09
N GLN A 134 -6.49 5.90 1.43
CA GLN A 134 -5.39 5.37 0.62
C GLN A 134 -4.61 4.32 1.41
N PHE A 135 -3.95 3.42 0.70
CA PHE A 135 -3.15 2.36 1.30
C PHE A 135 -1.98 2.91 2.12
N VAL A 136 -1.80 2.34 3.30
CA VAL A 136 -0.66 2.56 4.17
C VAL A 136 0.24 1.32 4.08
N PRO A 137 1.50 1.46 3.65
CA PRO A 137 2.48 0.37 3.59
C PRO A 137 2.50 -0.51 4.84
N VAL A 138 2.53 -1.82 4.61
CA VAL A 138 2.67 -2.85 5.64
C VAL A 138 4.07 -2.73 6.26
N THR A 139 4.12 -2.65 7.59
CA THR A 139 5.37 -2.64 8.34
C THR A 139 5.93 -4.06 8.50
N GLU A 140 7.23 -4.21 8.78
CA GLU A 140 7.85 -5.51 9.03
C GLU A 140 7.12 -6.31 10.13
N ILE A 141 6.79 -5.68 11.25
CA ILE A 141 6.05 -6.31 12.36
C ILE A 141 4.66 -6.78 11.90
N ARG A 142 3.95 -5.96 11.11
CA ARG A 142 2.63 -6.33 10.58
C ARG A 142 2.75 -7.45 9.56
N ALA A 143 3.80 -7.44 8.73
CA ALA A 143 4.07 -8.50 7.78
C ALA A 143 4.31 -9.83 8.51
N ALA A 144 5.15 -9.84 9.55
CA ALA A 144 5.38 -10.98 10.43
C ALA A 144 4.07 -11.57 10.97
N GLN A 145 3.20 -10.71 11.49
CA GLN A 145 1.90 -11.11 12.00
C GLN A 145 1.02 -11.73 10.90
N ILE A 146 0.97 -11.14 9.71
CA ILE A 146 0.20 -11.69 8.58
C ILE A 146 0.73 -13.06 8.16
N PHE A 147 2.05 -13.27 8.11
CA PHE A 147 2.63 -14.59 7.84
C PHE A 147 2.26 -15.61 8.90
N TRP A 148 2.29 -15.23 10.17
CA TRP A 148 1.92 -16.11 11.26
C TRP A 148 0.43 -16.50 11.22
N ASP A 149 -0.46 -15.55 10.88
CA ASP A 149 -1.88 -15.83 10.65
C ASP A 149 -2.07 -16.79 9.46
N CYS A 150 -1.37 -16.54 8.35
CA CYS A 150 -1.43 -17.38 7.16
C CYS A 150 -0.93 -18.80 7.41
N ALA A 151 0.17 -18.95 8.16
CA ALA A 151 0.68 -20.26 8.54
C ALA A 151 -0.35 -21.06 9.33
N GLN A 152 -1.06 -20.44 10.28
CA GLN A 152 -2.13 -21.10 11.02
C GLN A 152 -3.31 -21.49 10.14
N MET A 153 -3.78 -20.58 9.27
CA MET A 153 -4.89 -20.86 8.34
C MET A 153 -4.57 -22.03 7.40
N LEU A 154 -3.31 -22.13 6.97
CA LEU A 154 -2.81 -23.19 6.10
C LEU A 154 -2.31 -24.43 6.87
N GLN A 155 -2.43 -24.45 8.20
CA GLN A 155 -1.97 -25.53 9.07
C GLN A 155 -0.46 -25.84 8.94
N ILE A 156 0.33 -24.82 8.65
CA ILE A 156 1.79 -24.88 8.60
C ILE A 156 2.33 -24.70 10.03
N SER A 157 3.05 -25.69 10.54
CA SER A 157 3.69 -25.60 11.87
C SER A 157 4.78 -24.52 11.91
N ARG A 158 5.15 -24.05 13.11
CA ARG A 158 6.23 -23.04 13.26
C ARG A 158 7.56 -23.53 12.67
N ASP A 159 7.96 -24.76 12.97
CA ASP A 159 9.20 -25.34 12.43
C ASP A 159 9.16 -25.41 10.90
N ARG A 160 7.99 -25.78 10.35
CA ARG A 160 7.81 -25.82 8.89
C ARG A 160 7.86 -24.43 8.27
N LEU A 161 7.28 -23.43 8.92
CA LEU A 161 7.33 -22.03 8.50
C LEU A 161 8.78 -21.53 8.43
N THR A 162 9.57 -21.77 9.48
CA THR A 162 11.01 -21.44 9.52
C THR A 162 11.76 -22.15 8.39
N GLN A 163 11.49 -23.44 8.17
CA GLN A 163 12.11 -24.19 7.08
C GLN A 163 11.74 -23.64 5.69
N ILE A 164 10.48 -23.26 5.48
CA ILE A 164 10.02 -22.64 4.22
C ILE A 164 10.79 -21.35 3.93
N PHE A 165 10.98 -20.48 4.91
CA PHE A 165 11.75 -19.24 4.72
C PHE A 165 13.23 -19.52 4.48
N LYS A 166 13.82 -20.45 5.25
CA LYS A 166 15.24 -20.83 5.11
C LYS A 166 15.57 -21.45 3.75
N ASP A 167 14.70 -22.30 3.22
CA ASP A 167 14.91 -23.00 1.94
C ASP A 167 14.50 -22.16 0.72
N GLY A 168 13.78 -21.06 0.95
CA GLY A 168 13.11 -20.26 -0.06
C GLY A 168 11.65 -20.68 -0.26
N TYR A 169 10.73 -19.73 -0.09
CA TYR A 169 9.29 -19.98 -0.12
C TYR A 169 8.78 -20.54 -1.46
N ASN A 170 9.47 -20.26 -2.57
CA ASN A 170 9.03 -20.68 -3.89
C ASN A 170 9.33 -22.16 -4.21
N LYS A 171 10.13 -22.84 -3.38
CA LYS A 171 10.54 -24.25 -3.59
C LYS A 171 9.43 -25.26 -3.34
N THR A 172 8.41 -24.92 -2.56
CA THR A 172 7.34 -25.85 -2.16
C THR A 172 5.96 -25.28 -2.46
N SER A 173 4.95 -26.14 -2.69
CA SER A 173 3.57 -25.70 -2.86
C SER A 173 3.05 -24.96 -1.62
N GLU A 174 3.40 -25.45 -0.42
CA GLU A 174 3.07 -24.82 0.87
C GLU A 174 3.63 -23.40 0.95
N GLY A 175 4.91 -23.21 0.64
CA GLY A 175 5.54 -21.90 0.64
C GLY A 175 4.94 -20.94 -0.39
N ARG A 176 4.61 -21.42 -1.60
CA ARG A 176 3.91 -20.62 -2.60
C ARG A 176 2.50 -20.20 -2.14
N CYS A 177 1.78 -21.09 -1.47
CA CYS A 177 0.46 -20.78 -0.93
C CYS A 177 0.55 -19.84 0.29
N LEU A 178 1.61 -19.94 1.09
CA LEU A 178 1.90 -19.00 2.17
C LEU A 178 2.09 -17.59 1.62
N ILE A 179 2.89 -17.41 0.56
CA ILE A 179 3.06 -16.10 -0.11
C ILE A 179 1.74 -15.59 -0.67
N ARG A 180 0.98 -16.43 -1.39
CA ARG A 180 -0.35 -16.03 -1.88
C ARG A 180 -1.24 -15.53 -0.73
N CYS A 181 -1.30 -16.29 0.37
CA CYS A 181 -2.10 -15.90 1.54
C CYS A 181 -1.65 -14.54 2.09
N PHE A 182 -0.34 -14.33 2.24
CA PHE A 182 0.21 -13.06 2.70
C PHE A 182 -0.21 -11.91 1.80
N LEU A 183 -0.03 -12.04 0.48
CA LEU A 183 -0.34 -11.00 -0.49
C LEU A 183 -1.84 -10.64 -0.49
N VAL A 184 -2.71 -11.64 -0.37
CA VAL A 184 -4.16 -11.44 -0.27
C VAL A 184 -4.51 -10.70 1.03
N ARG A 185 -4.00 -11.14 2.17
CA ARG A 185 -4.25 -10.47 3.47
C ARG A 185 -3.65 -9.06 3.53
N ALA A 186 -2.47 -8.85 2.97
CA ALA A 186 -1.88 -7.53 2.86
C ALA A 186 -2.67 -6.58 1.95
N GLY A 187 -3.66 -7.08 1.20
CA GLY A 187 -4.41 -6.32 0.21
C GLY A 187 -3.58 -5.97 -1.03
N LEU A 188 -2.49 -6.69 -1.28
CA LEU A 188 -1.59 -6.45 -2.41
C LEU A 188 -1.98 -7.28 -3.64
N TYR A 189 -2.80 -8.32 -3.49
CA TYR A 189 -3.16 -9.24 -4.56
C TYR A 189 -4.56 -9.80 -4.37
N SER A 190 -5.24 -10.12 -5.47
CA SER A 190 -6.43 -10.99 -5.46
C SER A 190 -6.38 -11.96 -6.64
N ASP A 191 -6.96 -13.15 -6.50
CA ASP A 191 -7.00 -14.11 -7.63
C ASP A 191 -7.79 -13.58 -8.83
N ARG A 192 -8.78 -12.73 -8.58
CA ARG A 192 -9.66 -12.19 -9.61
C ARG A 192 -9.00 -11.07 -10.41
N GLN A 193 -8.33 -10.15 -9.74
CA GLN A 193 -7.77 -8.94 -10.38
C GLN A 193 -6.25 -9.05 -10.61
N GLY A 194 -5.56 -9.92 -9.87
CA GLY A 194 -4.11 -9.99 -9.85
C GLY A 194 -3.48 -9.01 -8.86
N PRO A 195 -2.25 -8.53 -9.13
CA PRO A 195 -1.57 -7.58 -8.27
C PRO A 195 -2.28 -6.22 -8.25
N ASN A 196 -2.43 -5.65 -7.06
CA ASN A 196 -2.81 -4.25 -6.93
C ASN A 196 -1.55 -3.39 -7.14
N ILE A 197 -1.33 -2.99 -8.40
CA ILE A 197 -0.12 -2.29 -8.84
C ILE A 197 0.10 -0.99 -8.06
N GLY A 198 -0.94 -0.19 -7.84
CA GLY A 198 -0.85 1.05 -7.08
C GLY A 198 -0.44 0.82 -5.61
N ARG A 199 -0.91 -0.26 -4.97
CA ARG A 199 -0.48 -0.60 -3.61
C ARG A 199 0.95 -1.16 -3.58
N PHE A 200 1.35 -1.95 -4.57
CA PHE A 200 2.75 -2.37 -4.70
C PHE A 200 3.69 -1.21 -4.98
N ALA A 201 3.31 -0.24 -5.82
CA ALA A 201 4.06 0.99 -6.04
C ALA A 201 4.31 1.76 -4.73
N VAL A 202 3.29 1.81 -3.86
CA VAL A 202 3.39 2.43 -2.54
C VAL A 202 4.19 1.60 -1.53
N GLN A 203 4.06 0.26 -1.57
CA GLN A 203 4.77 -0.66 -0.68
C GLN A 203 6.25 -0.80 -1.02
N CYS A 204 6.58 -0.82 -2.32
CA CYS A 204 7.90 -1.17 -2.86
C CYS A 204 8.60 0.01 -3.55
N GLU A 205 8.09 1.20 -3.30
CA GLU A 205 8.64 2.45 -3.80
C GLU A 205 8.84 2.50 -5.34
N GLY A 206 7.91 1.91 -6.10
CA GLY A 206 7.94 1.80 -7.56
C GLY A 206 7.02 2.82 -8.23
N TYR A 207 7.50 4.04 -8.45
CA TYR A 207 6.63 5.21 -8.72
C TYR A 207 6.47 5.61 -10.19
N THR A 208 7.13 4.93 -11.12
CA THR A 208 7.15 5.38 -12.51
C THR A 208 6.10 4.66 -13.36
N ALA A 209 5.66 5.31 -14.44
CA ALA A 209 4.76 4.68 -15.40
C ALA A 209 5.40 3.43 -16.02
N GLU A 210 6.72 3.41 -16.17
CA GLU A 210 7.49 2.27 -16.65
C GLU A 210 7.46 1.10 -15.65
N TYR A 211 7.51 1.37 -14.34
CA TYR A 211 7.29 0.34 -13.32
C TYR A 211 5.92 -0.31 -13.52
N GLU A 212 4.85 0.49 -13.56
CA GLU A 212 3.49 -0.04 -13.70
C GLU A 212 3.31 -0.84 -14.99
N GLN A 213 3.80 -0.32 -16.12
CA GLN A 213 3.72 -0.99 -17.42
C GLN A 213 4.51 -2.31 -17.45
N ALA A 214 5.67 -2.36 -16.81
CA ALA A 214 6.46 -3.58 -16.67
C ALA A 214 5.71 -4.64 -15.83
N VAL A 215 5.08 -4.24 -14.71
CA VAL A 215 4.26 -5.14 -13.89
C VAL A 215 3.09 -5.70 -14.69
N VAL A 216 2.33 -4.85 -15.41
CA VAL A 216 1.21 -5.28 -16.26
C VAL A 216 1.67 -6.30 -17.30
N SER A 217 2.73 -5.97 -18.03
CA SER A 217 3.25 -6.81 -19.12
C SER A 217 3.74 -8.17 -18.60
N CYS A 218 4.42 -8.18 -17.45
CA CYS A 218 4.88 -9.39 -16.80
C CYS A 218 3.70 -10.25 -16.32
N TYR A 219 2.71 -9.66 -15.65
CA TYR A 219 1.54 -10.39 -15.15
C TYR A 219 0.69 -10.98 -16.29
N ASP A 220 0.52 -10.24 -17.38
CA ASP A 220 -0.18 -10.73 -18.58
C ASP A 220 0.53 -11.91 -19.26
N ARG A 221 1.86 -11.97 -19.17
CA ARG A 221 2.63 -13.15 -19.60
C ARG A 221 2.33 -14.34 -18.67
N LEU A 222 2.45 -14.16 -17.35
CA LEU A 222 2.25 -15.25 -16.39
C LEU A 222 0.83 -15.86 -16.46
N LYS A 223 -0.20 -15.04 -16.70
CA LYS A 223 -1.59 -15.53 -16.88
C LYS A 223 -1.74 -16.51 -18.05
N LYS A 224 -0.86 -16.47 -19.05
CA LYS A 224 -0.91 -17.39 -20.22
C LYS A 224 -0.29 -18.76 -19.92
N GLU A 225 0.43 -18.91 -18.80
CA GLU A 225 1.18 -20.12 -18.46
C GLU A 225 0.35 -21.17 -17.69
N SER A 226 -0.96 -20.95 -17.49
CA SER A 226 -1.88 -21.89 -16.81
C SER A 226 -1.41 -22.34 -15.41
N LEU A 227 -0.86 -21.41 -14.64
CA LEU A 227 -0.36 -21.64 -13.28
C LEU A 227 -1.51 -21.83 -12.28
N ASP A 228 -1.30 -22.64 -11.25
CA ASP A 228 -2.19 -22.64 -10.07
C ASP A 228 -2.11 -21.27 -9.35
N SER A 229 -3.13 -20.94 -8.55
CA SER A 229 -3.24 -19.62 -7.92
C SER A 229 -2.05 -19.29 -7.03
N CYS A 230 -1.52 -20.26 -6.27
CA CYS A 230 -0.37 -20.06 -5.40
C CYS A 230 0.90 -19.77 -6.20
N SER A 231 1.13 -20.52 -7.28
CA SER A 231 2.24 -20.31 -8.19
C SER A 231 2.14 -18.99 -8.96
N LEU A 232 0.95 -18.60 -9.41
CA LEU A 232 0.74 -17.32 -10.09
C LEU A 232 1.04 -16.13 -9.16
N ALA A 233 0.52 -16.14 -7.93
CA ALA A 233 0.75 -15.06 -6.97
C ALA A 233 2.23 -14.95 -6.58
N THR A 234 2.89 -16.08 -6.29
CA THR A 234 4.31 -16.09 -5.93
C THR A 234 5.20 -15.61 -7.07
N ARG A 235 4.97 -16.12 -8.30
CA ARG A 235 5.74 -15.67 -9.47
C ARG A 235 5.45 -14.22 -9.85
N THR A 236 4.25 -13.72 -9.57
CA THR A 236 3.96 -12.29 -9.73
C THR A 236 4.82 -11.45 -8.79
N MET A 237 4.95 -11.84 -7.53
CA MET A 237 5.82 -11.16 -6.57
C MET A 237 7.30 -11.24 -6.98
N ASP A 238 7.80 -12.44 -7.29
CA ASP A 238 9.21 -12.66 -7.63
C ASP A 238 9.60 -12.00 -8.97
N GLU A 239 8.82 -12.25 -10.03
CA GLU A 239 9.20 -11.86 -11.41
C GLU A 239 8.70 -10.47 -11.81
N CYS A 240 7.50 -10.08 -11.35
CA CYS A 240 6.86 -8.84 -11.83
C CYS A 240 7.05 -7.66 -10.89
N ILE A 241 7.19 -7.91 -9.58
CA ILE A 241 7.36 -6.85 -8.56
C ILE A 241 8.83 -6.71 -8.18
N GLN A 242 9.44 -7.74 -7.56
CA GLN A 242 10.82 -7.68 -7.08
C GLN A 242 11.84 -7.74 -8.22
N GLY A 243 11.61 -8.61 -9.21
CA GLY A 243 12.41 -8.69 -10.43
C GLY A 243 12.25 -7.49 -11.38
N ASN A 244 11.42 -6.50 -11.02
CA ASN A 244 11.26 -5.29 -11.82
C ASN A 244 12.45 -4.36 -11.60
N GLN A 245 13.18 -4.07 -12.69
CA GLN A 245 14.33 -3.15 -12.68
C GLN A 245 14.02 -1.72 -12.20
N PHE A 246 12.74 -1.35 -12.14
CA PHE A 246 12.27 -0.06 -11.64
C PHE A 246 11.78 -0.11 -10.18
N SER A 247 11.76 -1.28 -9.54
CA SER A 247 11.53 -1.38 -8.09
C SER A 247 12.79 -0.95 -7.34
N SER A 248 12.63 -0.16 -6.28
CA SER A 248 13.75 0.30 -5.45
C SER A 248 13.88 -0.45 -4.12
N SER A 249 13.06 -1.48 -3.89
CA SER A 249 13.07 -2.26 -2.65
C SER A 249 12.88 -3.75 -2.89
N ASP A 250 13.68 -4.56 -2.20
CA ASP A 250 13.31 -5.92 -1.88
C ASP A 250 12.24 -5.89 -0.78
N ILE A 251 11.21 -6.75 -0.86
CA ILE A 251 10.34 -7.04 0.30
C ILE A 251 11.12 -7.92 1.32
N ASP A 252 12.46 -7.85 1.35
CA ASP A 252 13.33 -8.56 2.30
C ASP A 252 13.28 -7.92 3.70
N GLY A 253 12.09 -7.94 4.27
CA GLY A 253 11.89 -8.06 5.71
C GLY A 253 11.68 -9.52 6.13
N LEU A 254 11.62 -10.47 5.19
CA LEU A 254 11.28 -11.88 5.45
C LEU A 254 12.43 -12.65 6.13
N GLU A 255 13.67 -12.41 5.71
CA GLU A 255 14.84 -13.07 6.32
C GLU A 255 15.06 -12.65 7.77
N LYS A 256 14.60 -11.46 8.17
CA LYS A 256 14.69 -10.96 9.55
C LYS A 256 13.63 -11.54 10.48
N LEU A 257 12.73 -12.38 9.98
CA LEU A 257 11.79 -13.16 10.79
C LEU A 257 12.47 -14.40 11.39
N GLU A 258 13.69 -14.25 11.92
CA GLU A 258 14.17 -15.14 12.96
C GLU A 258 13.24 -14.95 14.16
N VAL A 259 12.16 -15.74 14.17
CA VAL A 259 11.25 -15.89 15.30
C VAL A 259 12.10 -16.37 16.47
N GLN A 260 12.43 -15.45 17.38
CA GLN A 260 12.95 -15.76 18.70
C GLN A 260 11.94 -16.57 19.52
#